data_AF-A0A376DQ63-F1
#
_entry.id   AF-A0A376DQ63-F1
#
_cell.length_a   1.000
_cell.length_b   1.000
_cell.length_c   1.000
_cell.angle_alpha   90.00
_cell.angle_beta   90.00
_cell.angle_gamma   90.00
#
_symmetry.space_group_name_H-M   'P 1'
#
loop_
_entity.id
_entity.type
_entity.pdbx_description
1 polymer ?
#
loop_
_entity_poly.entity_id
_entity_poly.type
_entity_poly.pdbx_seq_one_letter_code
_entity_poly.pdbx_strand_id
1 'polypeptide(L)'
;MKNILLKSVIIFVVMSCLNAQLAHWSGRILKLSAGQLGMLPTAVFFGSLIITVIASVTIVIFRRSYQSLWKSAILFEILYLVMLLLSGINPLIYFIEATDNHLIDLMLYINSIIVFLLMYLFDLLYSKILGSKIKN
;
A
#
# COMPACT_ATOMS: atom_id res chain seq x y z
N MET A 1 18.18 16.70 -0.67
CA MET A 1 17.28 16.89 0.49
C MET A 1 15.80 17.03 0.13
N LYS A 2 15.35 18.01 -0.68
CA LYS A 2 13.94 18.04 -1.19
C LYS A 2 13.54 16.77 -1.94
N ASN A 3 14.51 16.13 -2.60
CA ASN A 3 14.28 14.96 -3.44
C ASN A 3 13.83 13.71 -2.66
N ILE A 4 14.23 13.50 -1.41
CA ILE A 4 13.85 12.27 -0.69
C ILE A 4 12.39 12.32 -0.24
N LEU A 5 11.98 13.44 0.35
CA LEU A 5 10.62 13.65 0.83
C LEU A 5 9.63 13.64 -0.35
N LEU A 6 9.99 14.31 -1.45
CA LEU A 6 9.20 14.27 -2.69
C LEU A 6 9.07 12.85 -3.24
N LYS A 7 10.18 12.09 -3.32
CA LYS A 7 10.14 10.70 -3.79
C LYS A 7 9.33 9.80 -2.85
N SER A 8 9.43 9.99 -1.53
CA SER A 8 8.61 9.24 -0.56
C SER A 8 7.12 9.55 -0.73
N VAL A 9 6.75 10.81 -0.92
CA VAL A 9 5.36 11.20 -1.22
C VAL A 9 4.87 10.55 -2.52
N ILE A 10 5.70 10.54 -3.58
CA ILE A 10 5.36 9.86 -4.82
C ILE A 10 5.11 8.37 -4.57
N ILE A 11 5.96 7.69 -3.79
CA ILE A 11 5.76 6.28 -3.41
C ILE A 11 4.45 6.09 -2.68
N PHE A 12 4.13 6.96 -1.71
CA PHE A 12 2.88 6.85 -0.95
C PHE A 12 1.66 7.02 -1.86
N VAL A 13 1.68 7.98 -2.79
CA VAL A 13 0.61 8.17 -3.78
C VAL A 13 0.47 6.94 -4.66
N VAL A 14 1.57 6.40 -5.17
CA VAL A 14 1.55 5.19 -6.03
C VAL A 14 0.99 4.00 -5.25
N MET A 15 1.45 3.75 -4.02
CA MET A 15 0.94 2.67 -3.19
C MET A 15 -0.54 2.84 -2.83
N SER A 16 -0.99 4.07 -2.61
CA SER A 16 -2.40 4.41 -2.35
C SER A 16 -3.28 4.06 -3.56
N CYS A 17 -2.87 4.48 -4.76
CA CYS A 17 -3.58 4.20 -6.00
C CYS A 17 -3.61 2.69 -6.31
N LEU A 18 -2.48 1.99 -6.15
CA LEU A 18 -2.41 0.56 -6.40
C LEU A 18 -3.28 -0.24 -5.44
N ASN A 19 -3.27 0.10 -4.15
CA ASN A 19 -4.15 -0.56 -3.17
C ASN A 19 -5.63 -0.33 -3.50
N ALA A 20 -6.02 0.90 -3.83
CA ALA A 20 -7.39 1.21 -4.24
C ALA A 20 -7.79 0.46 -5.53
N GLN A 21 -6.90 0.39 -6.51
CA GLN A 21 -7.15 -0.31 -7.77
C GLN A 21 -7.32 -1.81 -7.56
N LEU A 22 -6.47 -2.44 -6.75
CA LEU A 22 -6.58 -3.85 -6.41
C LEU A 22 -7.84 -4.12 -5.56
N ALA A 23 -8.21 -3.23 -4.64
CA ALA A 23 -9.47 -3.35 -3.90
C ALA A 23 -10.69 -3.31 -4.82
N HIS A 24 -10.68 -2.45 -5.86
CA HIS A 24 -11.73 -2.45 -6.88
C HIS A 24 -11.77 -3.78 -7.66
N TRP A 25 -10.62 -4.33 -8.03
CA TRP A 25 -10.55 -5.62 -8.73
C TRP A 25 -11.04 -6.77 -7.85
N SER A 26 -10.65 -6.83 -6.57
CA SER A 26 -11.15 -7.80 -5.61
C SER A 26 -12.67 -7.71 -5.48
N GLY A 27 -13.23 -6.51 -5.38
CA GLY A 27 -14.67 -6.31 -5.35
C GLY A 27 -15.38 -6.81 -6.61
N ARG A 28 -14.76 -6.65 -7.81
CA ARG A 28 -15.32 -7.18 -9.07
C ARG A 28 -15.24 -8.70 -9.14
N ILE A 29 -14.14 -9.30 -8.67
CA ILE A 29 -13.96 -10.76 -8.62
C ILE A 29 -15.02 -11.39 -7.72
N LEU A 30 -15.29 -10.77 -6.56
CA LEU A 30 -16.29 -11.21 -5.60
C LEU A 30 -17.72 -10.76 -5.92
N LYS A 31 -17.95 -10.11 -7.08
CA LYS A 31 -19.26 -9.66 -7.54
C LYS A 31 -20.02 -8.83 -6.48
N LEU A 32 -19.32 -7.96 -5.76
CA LEU A 32 -19.93 -7.06 -4.79
C LEU A 32 -21.01 -6.20 -5.45
N SER A 33 -21.99 -5.77 -4.65
CA SER A 33 -23.04 -4.87 -5.14
C SER A 33 -22.45 -3.57 -5.70
N ALA A 34 -23.17 -2.92 -6.62
CA ALA A 34 -22.69 -1.68 -7.26
C ALA A 34 -22.31 -0.59 -6.24
N GLY A 35 -23.04 -0.48 -5.12
CA GLY A 35 -22.70 0.44 -4.03
C GLY A 35 -21.38 0.07 -3.35
N GLN A 36 -21.19 -1.20 -3.01
CA GLN A 36 -19.95 -1.69 -2.38
C GLN A 36 -18.74 -1.59 -3.33
N LEU A 37 -18.92 -1.80 -4.63
CA LEU A 37 -17.87 -1.67 -5.66
C LEU A 37 -17.29 -0.25 -5.77
N GLY A 38 -18.09 0.77 -5.49
CA GLY A 38 -17.62 2.16 -5.43
C GLY A 38 -17.05 2.52 -4.06
N MET A 39 -17.71 2.06 -2.99
CA MET A 39 -17.32 2.43 -1.61
C MET A 39 -15.98 1.82 -1.20
N LEU A 40 -15.72 0.55 -1.51
CA LEU A 40 -14.52 -0.17 -1.08
C LEU A 40 -13.21 0.49 -1.57
N PRO A 41 -12.99 0.69 -2.89
CA PRO A 41 -11.76 1.32 -3.36
C PRO A 41 -11.63 2.78 -2.90
N THR A 42 -12.77 3.48 -2.74
CA THR A 42 -12.79 4.86 -2.23
C THR A 42 -12.34 4.91 -0.78
N ALA A 43 -12.83 4.01 0.08
CA ALA A 43 -12.42 3.91 1.47
C ALA A 43 -10.94 3.57 1.60
N VAL A 44 -10.44 2.61 0.80
CA VAL A 44 -9.01 2.26 0.74
C VAL A 44 -8.16 3.46 0.31
N PHE A 45 -8.63 4.23 -0.68
CA PHE A 45 -7.92 5.42 -1.15
C PHE A 45 -7.85 6.53 -0.08
N PHE A 46 -8.97 6.86 0.57
CA PHE A 46 -8.96 7.88 1.63
C PHE A 46 -8.17 7.42 2.86
N GLY A 47 -8.26 6.16 3.24
CA GLY A 47 -7.44 5.57 4.29
C GLY A 47 -5.94 5.71 4.01
N SER A 48 -5.54 5.39 2.79
CA SER A 48 -4.15 5.51 2.35
C SER A 48 -3.66 6.97 2.22
N LEU A 49 -4.54 7.94 1.96
CA LEU A 49 -4.20 9.36 2.07
C LEU A 49 -3.91 9.79 3.51
N ILE A 50 -4.69 9.31 4.48
CA ILE A 50 -4.42 9.58 5.91
C ILE A 50 -3.04 9.01 6.28
N ILE A 51 -2.74 7.78 5.85
CA ILE A 51 -1.43 7.15 6.05
C ILE A 51 -0.32 7.97 5.39
N THR A 52 -0.55 8.49 4.18
CA THR A 52 0.41 9.34 3.45
C THR A 52 0.80 10.57 4.29
N VAL A 53 -0.18 11.21 4.95
CA VAL A 53 0.09 12.36 5.83
C VAL A 53 0.90 11.94 7.05
N ILE A 54 0.48 10.89 7.76
CA ILE A 54 1.17 10.39 8.96
C ILE A 54 2.60 9.94 8.64
N ALA A 55 2.79 9.22 7.54
CA ALA A 55 4.08 8.74 7.08
C ALA A 55 5.00 9.92 6.70
N SER A 56 4.46 10.95 6.04
CA SER A 56 5.21 12.14 5.68
C SER A 56 5.70 12.90 6.92
N VAL A 57 4.84 13.06 7.94
CA VAL A 57 5.22 13.66 9.23
C VAL A 57 6.30 12.82 9.92
N THR A 58 6.13 11.49 9.94
CA THR A 58 7.11 10.56 10.50
C THR A 58 8.49 10.70 9.83
N ILE A 59 8.53 10.77 8.50
CA ILE A 59 9.78 10.99 7.76
C ILE A 59 10.40 12.36 8.08
N VAL A 60 9.58 13.40 8.22
CA VAL A 60 10.04 14.76 8.58
C VAL A 60 10.67 14.81 9.96
N ILE A 61 10.19 14.03 10.92
CA ILE A 61 10.74 13.93 12.28
C ILE A 61 12.00 13.06 12.26
N PHE A 62 11.93 11.86 11.67
CA PHE A 62 13.01 10.86 11.71
C PHE A 62 13.85 10.82 10.43
N ARG A 63 14.20 11.99 9.89
CA ARG A 63 14.84 12.14 8.55
C ARG A 63 16.07 11.29 8.33
N ARG A 64 16.88 11.05 9.37
CA ARG A 64 18.12 10.25 9.26
C ARG A 64 17.82 8.77 9.05
N SER A 65 16.69 8.27 9.55
CA SER A 65 16.28 6.87 9.42
C SER A 65 15.77 6.55 8.02
N TYR A 66 15.11 7.51 7.36
CA TYR A 66 14.41 7.33 6.06
C TYR A 66 15.20 7.92 4.87
N GLN A 67 16.47 7.55 4.74
CA GLN A 67 17.30 7.95 3.59
C GLN A 67 17.08 7.10 2.33
N SER A 68 16.40 5.96 2.43
CA SER A 68 16.11 5.08 1.29
C SER A 68 14.60 4.99 1.01
N LEU A 69 14.28 4.82 -0.28
CA LEU A 69 12.91 4.66 -0.77
C LEU A 69 12.25 3.41 -0.19
N TRP A 70 13.00 2.31 -0.12
CA TRP A 70 12.54 1.06 0.49
C TRP A 70 12.05 1.21 1.92
N LYS A 71 12.76 1.97 2.77
CA LYS A 71 12.32 2.24 4.14
C LYS A 71 11.03 3.06 4.20
N SER A 72 10.79 3.93 3.22
CA SER A 72 9.54 4.67 3.10
C SER A 72 8.39 3.72 2.72
N ALA A 73 8.60 2.84 1.74
CA ALA A 73 7.60 1.83 1.36
C ALA A 73 7.23 0.90 2.52
N ILE A 74 8.23 0.44 3.31
CA ILE A 74 7.98 -0.35 4.53
C ILE A 74 7.15 0.43 5.53
N LEU A 75 7.46 1.71 5.76
CA LEU A 75 6.68 2.54 6.68
C LEU A 75 5.23 2.64 6.25
N PHE A 76 4.98 2.89 4.96
CA PHE A 76 3.62 2.93 4.42
C PHE A 76 2.90 1.60 4.63
N GLU A 77 3.55 0.49 4.30
CA GLU A 77 2.99 -0.86 4.45
C GLU A 77 2.60 -1.16 5.90
N ILE A 78 3.49 -0.89 6.86
CA ILE A 78 3.21 -1.09 8.28
C ILE A 78 2.00 -0.26 8.72
N LEU A 79 1.98 1.03 8.36
CA LEU A 79 0.88 1.92 8.72
C LEU A 79 -0.44 1.49 8.06
N TYR A 80 -0.40 0.98 6.84
CA TYR A 80 -1.57 0.47 6.13
C TYR A 80 -2.13 -0.79 6.77
N LEU A 81 -1.29 -1.77 7.09
CA LEU A 81 -1.72 -2.98 7.78
C LEU A 81 -2.29 -2.69 9.18
N VAL A 82 -1.68 -1.74 9.90
CA VAL A 82 -2.22 -1.27 11.18
C VAL A 82 -3.57 -0.58 11.00
N MET A 83 -3.73 0.26 9.97
CA MET A 83 -5.00 0.91 9.67
C MET A 83 -6.11 -0.11 9.37
N LEU A 84 -5.83 -1.15 8.58
CA LEU A 84 -6.79 -2.23 8.32
C LEU A 84 -7.21 -2.92 9.62
N LEU A 85 -6.25 -3.28 10.48
CA LEU A 85 -6.52 -3.90 11.79
C LEU A 85 -7.39 -2.99 12.66
N LEU A 86 -7.06 -1.71 12.76
CA LEU A 86 -7.82 -0.73 13.55
C LEU A 86 -9.21 -0.46 12.98
N SER A 87 -9.41 -0.68 11.68
CA SER A 87 -10.72 -0.56 11.02
C SER A 87 -11.60 -1.80 11.22
N GLY A 88 -11.14 -2.79 12.00
CA GLY A 88 -11.87 -4.04 12.26
C GLY A 88 -11.75 -5.09 11.15
N ILE A 89 -10.89 -4.87 10.16
CA ILE A 89 -10.68 -5.79 9.04
C ILE A 89 -9.71 -6.87 9.53
N ASN A 90 -10.22 -8.05 9.85
CA ASN A 90 -9.40 -9.16 10.36
C ASN A 90 -9.20 -10.22 9.26
N PRO A 91 -7.98 -10.42 8.74
CA PRO A 91 -7.75 -11.38 7.65
C PRO A 91 -7.89 -12.84 8.10
N LEU A 92 -7.77 -13.12 9.40
CA LEU A 92 -7.84 -14.49 9.92
C LEU A 92 -9.28 -15.00 10.06
N ILE A 93 -10.26 -14.10 10.10
CA ILE A 93 -11.65 -14.49 10.34
C ILE A 93 -12.20 -15.38 9.22
N TYR A 94 -11.72 -15.20 7.98
CA TYR A 94 -12.09 -16.04 6.84
C TYR A 94 -11.77 -17.53 7.03
N PHE A 95 -10.70 -17.85 7.77
CA PHE A 95 -10.32 -19.24 8.05
C PHE A 95 -11.18 -19.90 9.14
N ILE A 96 -11.94 -19.10 9.89
CA ILE A 96 -12.90 -19.57 10.88
C ILE A 96 -14.29 -19.61 10.25
N GLU A 97 -14.67 -18.56 9.53
CA GLU A 97 -15.96 -18.40 8.88
C GLU A 97 -15.78 -17.96 7.42
N ALA A 98 -15.89 -18.92 6.51
CA ALA A 98 -15.65 -18.69 5.09
C ALA A 98 -16.88 -18.05 4.41
N THR A 99 -16.96 -16.72 4.45
CA THR A 99 -17.96 -15.92 3.72
C THR A 99 -17.30 -14.95 2.76
N ASP A 100 -18.04 -14.49 1.74
CA ASP A 100 -17.55 -13.51 0.76
C ASP A 100 -17.11 -12.19 1.43
N ASN A 101 -17.77 -11.79 2.52
CA ASN A 101 -17.41 -10.61 3.30
C ASN A 101 -16.07 -10.78 4.02
N HIS A 102 -15.79 -11.97 4.53
CA HIS A 102 -14.50 -12.25 5.16
C HIS A 102 -13.40 -12.50 4.13
N LEU A 103 -13.76 -12.97 2.94
CA LEU A 103 -12.83 -13.13 1.83
C LEU A 103 -12.33 -11.77 1.33
N ILE A 104 -13.19 -10.74 1.28
CA ILE A 104 -12.72 -9.40 0.89
C ILE A 104 -11.74 -8.83 1.93
N ASP A 105 -11.95 -9.07 3.22
CA ASP A 105 -11.03 -8.67 4.28
C ASP A 105 -9.64 -9.29 4.05
N LEU A 106 -9.59 -10.60 3.80
CA LEU A 106 -8.34 -11.28 3.46
C LEU A 106 -7.71 -10.75 2.16
N MET A 107 -8.52 -10.48 1.13
CA MET A 107 -8.05 -9.93 -0.14
C MET A 107 -7.39 -8.56 0.03
N LEU A 108 -7.87 -7.69 0.93
CA LEU A 108 -7.24 -6.39 1.17
C LEU A 108 -5.81 -6.52 1.70
N TYR A 109 -5.55 -7.50 2.56
CA TYR A 109 -4.20 -7.80 3.05
C TYR A 109 -3.31 -8.38 1.96
N ILE A 110 -3.83 -9.34 1.19
CA ILE A 110 -3.10 -9.93 0.06
C ILE A 110 -2.75 -8.85 -0.97
N ASN A 111 -3.69 -7.96 -1.29
CA ASN A 111 -3.47 -6.83 -2.19
C ASN A 111 -2.35 -5.93 -1.69
N SER A 112 -2.33 -5.59 -0.40
CA SER A 112 -1.25 -4.79 0.21
C SER A 112 0.11 -5.42 0.01
N ILE A 113 0.23 -6.73 0.30
CA ILE A 113 1.46 -7.49 0.11
C ILE A 113 1.89 -7.49 -1.37
N ILE A 114 0.93 -7.65 -2.30
CA ILE A 114 1.21 -7.58 -3.75
C ILE A 114 1.74 -6.19 -4.13
N VAL A 115 1.11 -5.11 -3.65
CA VAL A 115 1.59 -3.74 -3.91
C VAL A 115 3.00 -3.54 -3.37
N PHE A 116 3.27 -3.99 -2.15
CA PHE A 116 4.60 -3.90 -1.54
C PHE A 116 5.66 -4.65 -2.35
N LEU A 117 5.35 -5.87 -2.81
CA LEU A 117 6.24 -6.67 -3.67
C LEU A 117 6.47 -6.01 -5.04
N LEU A 118 5.44 -5.40 -5.63
CA LEU A 118 5.59 -4.65 -6.88
C LEU A 118 6.55 -3.47 -6.67
N MET A 119 6.37 -2.69 -5.60
CA MET A 119 7.27 -1.58 -5.28
C MET A 119 8.71 -2.06 -5.06
N TYR A 120 8.91 -3.19 -4.39
CA TYR A 120 10.23 -3.82 -4.22
C TYR A 120 10.87 -4.17 -5.56
N LEU A 121 10.10 -4.83 -6.44
CA LEU A 121 10.59 -5.26 -7.74
C LEU A 121 10.99 -4.06 -8.59
N PHE A 122 10.19 -2.98 -8.58
CA PHE A 122 10.54 -1.75 -9.28
C PHE A 122 11.82 -1.11 -8.73
N ASP A 123 12.01 -1.06 -7.42
CA ASP A 123 13.24 -0.51 -6.80
C ASP A 123 14.48 -1.34 -7.19
N LEU A 124 14.36 -2.67 -7.19
CA LEU A 124 15.42 -3.59 -7.65
C LEU A 124 15.76 -3.41 -9.13
N LEU A 125 14.75 -3.38 -9.99
CA LEU A 125 14.93 -3.21 -11.44
C LEU A 125 15.56 -1.86 -11.77
N TYR A 126 15.05 -0.79 -11.15
CA TYR A 126 15.60 0.55 -11.33
C TYR A 126 17.07 0.62 -10.91
N SER A 127 17.41 0.04 -9.75
CA SER A 127 18.78 0.00 -9.25
C SER A 127 19.73 -0.77 -10.19
N LYS A 128 19.28 -1.91 -10.75
CA LYS A 128 20.07 -2.69 -11.71
C LYS A 128 20.32 -1.92 -13.02
N ILE A 129 19.29 -1.27 -13.57
CA ILE A 129 19.40 -0.51 -14.84
C ILE A 129 20.33 0.69 -14.69
N LEU A 130 20.26 1.41 -13.57
CA LEU A 130 21.18 2.54 -13.33
C LEU A 130 22.61 2.06 -13.09
N GLY A 131 22.78 0.97 -12.33
CA GLY A 131 24.09 0.38 -12.04
C GLY A 131 24.81 -0.15 -13.27
N SER A 132 24.08 -0.73 -14.24
CA SER A 132 24.66 -1.18 -15.51
C SER A 132 25.12 -0.02 -16.39
N LYS A 133 24.51 1.16 -16.26
CA LYS A 133 24.84 2.35 -17.07
C LYS A 133 26.14 3.04 -16.66
N ILE A 134 26.60 2.85 -15.42
CA ILE A 134 27.83 3.48 -14.87
C ILE A 134 29.08 2.61 -15.14
N LYS A 135 28.88 1.35 -15.55
CA LYS A 135 29.96 0.39 -15.77
C LYS A 135 30.48 0.30 -17.23
N ASN A 136 29.98 1.15 -18.13
CA ASN A 136 30.47 1.28 -19.51
C ASN A 136 31.22 2.59 -19.71
#